data_AF-A0AAU0RNJ2-F1
#
_entry.id   AF-A0AAU0RNJ2-F1
#
_cell.length_a   1.000
_cell.length_b   1.000
_cell.length_c   1.000
_cell.angle_alpha   90.00
_cell.angle_beta   90.00
_cell.angle_gamma   90.00
#
_symmetry.space_group_name_H-M   'P 1'
#
loop_
_entity.id
_entity.type
_entity.pdbx_description
1 polymer ?
#
loop_
_entity_poly.entity_id
_entity_poly.type
_entity_poly.pdbx_seq_one_letter_code
_entity_poly.pdbx_strand_id
1 'polypeptide(L)' 'MKHTSLDKEKVQVDFTSMNLPAPVLNFRPDVYTDGDRYYCVLGAGTEQSVFGEGNTVEEALLDWEKAYHERSGK' A
#
# COMPACT_ATOMS: atom_id res chain seq x y z
N MET A 1 -2.52 27.97 -0.32
CA MET A 1 -3.01 26.79 0.41
C MET A 1 -2.84 25.62 -0.53
N LYS A 2 -2.08 24.59 -0.15
CA LYS A 2 -1.88 23.40 -1.00
C LYS A 2 -3.24 22.73 -1.13
N HIS A 3 -3.80 22.75 -2.33
CA HIS A 3 -4.97 21.96 -2.69
C HIS A 3 -4.56 20.50 -2.43
N THR A 4 -5.05 19.89 -1.36
CA THR A 4 -4.98 18.43 -1.22
C THR A 4 -5.98 17.90 -2.24
N SER A 5 -5.52 17.67 -3.47
CA SER A 5 -6.33 17.05 -4.51
C SER A 5 -6.89 15.76 -3.95
N LEU A 6 -8.21 15.66 -3.97
CA LEU A 6 -8.99 14.51 -3.51
C LEU A 6 -9.01 13.40 -4.57
N ASP A 7 -8.05 13.37 -5.48
CA ASP A 7 -7.97 12.39 -6.57
C ASP A 7 -7.20 11.14 -6.15
N LYS A 8 -7.37 10.71 -4.90
CA LYS A 8 -6.88 9.40 -4.47
C LYS A 8 -7.89 8.34 -4.90
N GLU A 9 -7.72 7.83 -6.10
CA GLU A 9 -8.57 6.78 -6.62
C GLU A 9 -8.14 5.42 -6.03
N LYS A 10 -9.12 4.65 -5.52
CA LYS A 10 -8.86 3.30 -5.02
C LYS A 10 -8.63 2.37 -6.19
N VAL A 11 -7.49 1.69 -6.20
CA VAL A 11 -7.10 0.74 -7.23
C VAL A 11 -7.61 -0.66 -6.86
N GLN A 12 -8.31 -1.30 -7.79
CA GLN A 12 -8.69 -2.70 -7.63
C GLN A 12 -7.48 -3.59 -7.93
N VAL A 13 -6.97 -4.27 -6.91
CA VAL A 13 -5.84 -5.19 -7.03
C VAL A 13 -6.33 -6.62 -7.06
N ASP A 14 -5.92 -7.37 -8.07
CA ASP A 14 -6.12 -8.81 -8.13
C ASP A 14 -4.96 -9.55 -7.45
N PHE A 15 -5.12 -9.82 -6.16
CA PHE A 15 -4.14 -10.56 -5.36
C PHE A 15 -4.00 -12.05 -5.75
N THR A 16 -4.82 -12.57 -6.66
CA THR A 16 -4.79 -13.99 -7.06
C THR A 16 -3.88 -14.25 -8.26
N SER A 17 -3.62 -13.24 -9.08
CA SER A 17 -2.80 -13.35 -10.28
C SER A 17 -1.35 -12.90 -10.09
N MET A 18 -1.04 -12.24 -8.96
CA MET A 18 0.29 -11.71 -8.67
C MET A 18 1.10 -12.64 -7.75
N ASN A 19 2.41 -12.78 -8.03
CA ASN A 19 3.35 -13.49 -7.14
C ASN A 19 3.83 -12.56 -6.03
N LEU A 20 2.98 -12.30 -5.03
CA LEU A 20 3.23 -11.35 -3.94
C LEU A 20 3.68 -12.04 -2.65
N PRO A 21 4.40 -11.33 -1.75
CA PRO A 21 4.76 -11.84 -0.44
C PRO A 21 3.54 -12.27 0.39
N ALA A 22 3.74 -13.28 1.26
CA ALA A 22 2.66 -13.80 2.11
C ALA A 22 1.97 -12.74 2.99
N PRO A 23 2.67 -11.77 3.61
CA PRO A 23 2.02 -10.69 4.36
C PRO A 23 1.05 -9.89 3.48
N VAL A 24 1.45 -9.57 2.26
CA VAL A 24 0.60 -8.83 1.30
C VAL A 24 -0.66 -9.63 0.96
N LEU A 25 -0.52 -10.92 0.67
CA LEU A 25 -1.66 -11.79 0.33
C LEU A 25 -2.61 -12.03 1.52
N ASN A 26 -2.08 -12.04 2.74
CA ASN A 26 -2.83 -12.25 3.97
C ASN A 26 -3.63 -10.99 4.37
N PHE A 27 -3.00 -9.81 4.29
CA PHE A 27 -3.60 -8.57 4.78
C PHE A 27 -4.32 -7.76 3.69
N ARG A 28 -3.92 -7.91 2.42
CA ARG A 28 -4.52 -7.25 1.26
C ARG A 28 -4.73 -5.75 1.48
N PRO A 29 -3.64 -4.98 1.66
CA PRO A 29 -3.72 -3.56 1.96
C PRO A 29 -4.47 -2.81 0.84
N ASP A 30 -5.14 -1.72 1.23
CA ASP A 30 -5.81 -0.86 0.27
C ASP A 30 -4.78 -0.09 -0.55
N VAL A 31 -4.96 -0.06 -1.87
CA VAL A 31 -4.08 0.65 -2.80
C VAL A 31 -4.80 1.85 -3.37
N TYR A 32 -4.11 2.98 -3.35
CA TYR A 32 -4.56 4.24 -3.92
C TYR A 32 -3.54 4.74 -4.94
N THR A 33 -4.00 5.49 -5.93
CA THR A 33 -3.13 6.21 -6.85
C THR A 33 -3.30 7.72 -6.70
N ASP A 34 -2.21 8.46 -6.90
CA ASP A 34 -2.20 9.93 -6.96
C ASP A 34 -1.19 10.33 -8.06
N GLY A 35 -1.71 10.66 -9.23
CA GLY A 35 -0.90 10.87 -10.44
C GLY A 35 -0.16 9.60 -10.86
N ASP A 36 1.17 9.68 -10.93
CA ASP A 36 2.04 8.59 -11.38
C ASP A 36 2.52 7.67 -10.23
N ARG A 37 1.94 7.80 -9.04
CA ARG A 37 2.36 7.07 -7.83
C ARG A 37 1.24 6.21 -7.27
N TYR A 38 1.64 5.13 -6.62
CA TYR A 38 0.79 4.21 -5.90
C TYR A 38 1.16 4.20 -4.42
N TYR A 39 0.13 4.08 -3.58
CA TYR A 39 0.22 4.09 -2.13
C TYR A 39 -0.55 2.91 -1.57
N CYS A 40 0.10 2.11 -0.72
CA CYS A 40 -0.52 1.04 0.03
C CYS A 40 -0.72 1.46 1.48
N VAL A 41 -1.87 1.12 2.05
CA VAL A 41 -2.15 1.35 3.47
C VAL A 41 -2.93 0.18 4.08
N LEU A 42 -2.51 -0.23 5.28
CA LEU A 42 -3.32 -1.08 6.15
C LEU A 42 -3.62 -0.32 7.45
N GLY A 43 -4.89 -0.28 7.86
CA GLY A 43 -5.30 0.34 9.13
C GLY A 43 -5.24 1.87 9.14
N ALA A 44 -5.59 2.51 8.02
CA ALA A 44 -5.60 3.97 7.87
C ALA A 44 -6.30 4.67 9.04
N GLY A 45 -5.65 5.68 9.63
CA GLY A 45 -6.20 6.45 10.76
C GLY A 45 -5.86 5.90 12.15
N THR A 46 -5.01 4.88 12.25
CA THR A 46 -4.51 4.35 13.53
C THR A 46 -3.01 4.57 13.67
N GLU A 47 -2.46 4.65 14.89
CA GLU A 47 -1.00 4.71 15.11
C GLU A 47 -0.26 3.48 14.55
N GLN A 48 -1.00 2.39 14.33
CA GLN A 48 -0.53 1.12 13.80
C GLN A 48 -0.55 1.05 12.27
N SER A 49 -0.90 2.14 11.58
CA SER A 49 -0.98 2.15 10.11
C SER A 49 0.38 1.89 9.46
N VAL A 50 0.46 0.87 8.62
CA VAL A 50 1.64 0.55 7.80
C VAL A 50 1.39 1.12 6.40
N PHE A 51 2.39 1.81 5.87
CA PHE A 51 2.34 2.46 4.56
C PHE A 51 3.44 1.90 3.65
N GLY A 52 3.16 1.87 2.36
CA GLY A 52 4.16 1.66 1.32
C GLY A 52 3.86 2.51 0.09
N GLU A 53 4.87 2.77 -0.73
CA GLU A 53 4.74 3.55 -1.95
C GLU A 53 5.59 3.03 -3.12
N GLY A 54 5.18 3.35 -4.33
CA GLY A 54 5.88 2.94 -5.55
C GLY A 54 5.35 3.60 -6.81
N ASN A 55 6.06 3.42 -7.93
CA ASN A 55 5.60 3.84 -9.25
C ASN A 55 4.68 2.80 -9.90
N THR A 56 4.61 1.59 -9.31
CA THR A 56 3.65 0.54 -9.67
C THR A 56 2.93 0.04 -8.42
N VAL A 57 1.78 -0.63 -8.62
CA VAL A 57 1.07 -1.33 -7.55
C VAL A 57 1.98 -2.34 -6.85
N GLU A 58 2.77 -3.11 -7.60
CA GLU A 58 3.69 -4.11 -7.05
C GLU A 58 4.76 -3.46 -6.18
N GLU A 59 5.39 -2.38 -6.65
CA GLU A 59 6.39 -1.64 -5.86
C GLU A 59 5.81 -1.13 -4.54
N ALA A 60 4.60 -0.55 -4.57
CA ALA A 60 3.94 -0.06 -3.36
C ALA A 60 3.61 -1.18 -2.36
N LEU A 61 3.24 -2.38 -2.85
CA LEU A 61 2.96 -3.55 -2.02
C LEU A 61 4.24 -4.14 -1.41
N LEU A 62 5.34 -4.17 -2.18
CA LEU A 62 6.64 -4.63 -1.68
C LEU A 62 7.23 -3.66 -0.66
N ASP A 63 7.05 -2.36 -0.88
CA ASP A 63 7.47 -1.34 0.09
C ASP A 63 6.66 -1.43 1.39
N TRP A 64 5.35 -1.65 1.27
CA TRP A 64 4.47 -1.88 2.42
C TRP A 64 4.89 -3.11 3.24
N GLU A 65 5.31 -4.19 2.56
CA GLU A 65 5.77 -5.40 3.23
C GLU A 65 7.06 -5.17 4.03
N LYS A 66 8.02 -4.42 3.48
CA LYS A 66 9.22 -4.02 4.23
C LYS A 66 8.86 -3.25 5.49
N ALA A 67 7.96 -2.26 5.38
CA ALA A 67 7.52 -1.48 6.53
C ALA A 67 6.77 -2.35 7.57
N TYR A 68 6.03 -3.36 7.12
CA TYR A 68 5.41 -4.36 8.00
C TYR A 68 6.46 -5.18 8.77
N HIS A 69 7.53 -5.63 8.11
CA HIS A 69 8.62 -6.37 8.74
C HIS A 69 9.39 -5.53 9.77
N GLU A 70 9.73 -4.28 9.41
CA GLU A 70 10.41 -3.35 10.30
C GLU A 70 9.62 -3.09 11.59
N ARG A 71 8.29 -2.96 11.49
CA ARG A 71 7.42 -2.77 12.66
C ARG A 71 7.15 -4.03 13.46
N SER A 72 7.06 -5.18 12.81
CA SER A 72 6.78 -6.46 13.47
C SER A 72 8.02 -7.06 14.14
N GLY A 73 9.21 -6.53 13.86
CA GLY A 73 10.48 -7.01 14.41
C GLY A 73 10.83 -8.42 13.94
N LYS A 74 10.28 -8.85 12.80
CA LYS A 74 10.45 -10.19 12.21
C LYS A 74 11.15 -10.12 10.87
#